data_AF-A0A3M9MXY6-F1
#
_entry.id   AF-A0A3M9MXY6-F1
#
_cell.length_a   1.000
_cell.length_b   1.000
_cell.length_c   1.000
_cell.angle_alpha   90.00
_cell.angle_beta   90.00
_cell.angle_gamma   90.00
#
_symmetry.space_group_name_H-M   'P 1'
#
loop_
_entity.id
_entity.type
_entity.pdbx_description
1 polymer ?
#
loop_
_entity_poly.entity_id
_entity_poly.type
_entity_poly.pdbx_seq_one_letter_code
_entity_poly.pdbx_strand_id
1 'polypeptide(L)'
;MKFIINKGIGILLFSFALNSQLKAQGVTVSTDLQDVRYVGKTYNGLKGTPYLFENWADGKVKLENGTVYEGLKLQYDQLKDELIFSLEDARPKAFMYPVKEFSIWEAGNKQVINEKIFRNGYVPVDGASEKSFYEILTDGKVSLLKRTTKSIVEERADGNTYKTKQIRSTQRYYLANGNTLSKIKKDKKSVLEALQDKAKVTQLETYISSKKINLKEDAGLAQAIVFYNSL
;
A
#
# COMPACT_ATOMS: atom_id res chain seq x y z
N MET A 1 -27.74 -80.90 -15.62
CA MET A 1 -28.35 -80.11 -14.53
C MET A 1 -27.53 -78.84 -14.34
N LYS A 2 -28.16 -77.67 -14.47
CA LYS A 2 -27.57 -76.33 -14.25
C LYS A 2 -27.17 -76.16 -12.78
N PHE A 3 -26.10 -75.38 -12.49
CA PHE A 3 -25.93 -74.38 -11.41
C PHE A 3 -24.48 -73.84 -11.54
N ILE A 4 -24.24 -72.66 -12.14
CA ILE A 4 -24.23 -71.27 -11.60
C ILE A 4 -22.98 -70.92 -10.72
N ILE A 5 -22.10 -70.11 -11.34
CA ILE A 5 -21.41 -68.87 -10.87
C ILE A 5 -20.74 -68.84 -9.47
N ASN A 6 -19.42 -68.60 -9.43
CA ASN A 6 -18.88 -67.37 -8.79
C ASN A 6 -17.43 -67.06 -9.20
N LYS A 7 -17.21 -65.89 -9.84
CA LYS A 7 -15.89 -65.28 -10.04
C LYS A 7 -15.83 -64.03 -9.14
N GLY A 8 -14.94 -64.05 -8.15
CA GLY A 8 -14.58 -62.87 -7.36
C GLY A 8 -13.08 -62.79 -7.23
N ILE A 9 -12.44 -62.01 -8.10
CA ILE A 9 -11.02 -61.63 -8.02
C ILE A 9 -10.96 -60.35 -7.19
N GLY A 10 -10.38 -60.42 -6.00
CA GLY A 10 -10.11 -59.26 -5.16
C GLY A 10 -8.81 -58.58 -5.58
N ILE A 11 -8.91 -57.38 -6.16
CA ILE A 11 -7.77 -56.48 -6.39
C ILE A 11 -7.67 -55.56 -5.17
N LEU A 12 -6.57 -55.68 -4.42
CA LEU A 12 -6.22 -54.78 -3.33
C LEU A 12 -5.51 -53.54 -3.92
N LEU A 13 -6.24 -52.44 -4.06
CA LEU A 13 -5.68 -51.12 -4.40
C LEU A 13 -5.30 -50.41 -3.09
N PHE A 14 -4.00 -50.31 -2.82
CA PHE A 14 -3.45 -49.53 -1.73
C PHE A 14 -3.39 -48.06 -2.16
N SER A 15 -4.40 -47.26 -1.80
CA SER A 15 -4.41 -45.82 -2.05
C SER A 15 -3.61 -45.09 -0.97
N PHE A 16 -2.38 -44.71 -1.27
CA PHE A 16 -1.62 -43.74 -0.48
C PHE A 16 -2.25 -42.35 -0.70
N ALA A 17 -3.13 -41.94 0.21
CA ALA A 17 -3.63 -40.56 0.26
C ALA A 17 -2.57 -39.67 0.91
N LEU A 18 -1.82 -38.95 0.08
CA LEU A 18 -0.89 -37.90 0.49
C LEU A 18 -1.73 -36.69 0.97
N ASN A 19 -1.93 -36.57 2.28
CA ASN A 19 -2.56 -35.38 2.87
C ASN A 19 -1.53 -34.24 2.93
N SER A 20 -1.49 -33.39 1.91
CA SER A 20 -0.89 -32.06 2.03
C SER A 20 -1.91 -31.10 2.62
N GLN A 21 -1.86 -30.91 3.94
CA GLN A 21 -2.59 -29.83 4.59
C GLN A 21 -1.91 -28.49 4.25
N LEU A 22 -2.37 -27.86 3.17
CA LEU A 22 -2.15 -26.44 2.94
C LEU A 22 -2.92 -25.67 4.03
N LYS A 23 -2.21 -25.16 5.03
CA LYS A 23 -2.77 -24.15 5.94
C LYS A 23 -2.90 -22.83 5.18
N ALA A 24 -4.02 -22.63 4.51
CA ALA A 24 -4.46 -21.29 4.13
C ALA A 24 -4.91 -20.59 5.42
N GLN A 25 -4.15 -19.59 5.89
CA GLN A 25 -4.64 -18.69 6.94
C GLN A 25 -5.80 -17.90 6.34
N GLY A 26 -7.02 -18.23 6.75
CA GLY A 26 -8.23 -17.50 6.33
C GLY A 26 -8.17 -16.06 6.83
N VAL A 27 -8.49 -15.11 5.95
CA VAL A 27 -8.66 -13.70 6.31
C VAL A 27 -9.99 -13.57 7.07
N THR A 28 -9.95 -13.03 8.29
CA THR A 28 -11.16 -12.78 9.08
C THR A 28 -11.64 -11.35 8.83
N VAL A 29 -12.83 -11.19 8.25
CA VAL A 29 -13.54 -9.91 8.20
C VAL A 29 -14.34 -9.77 9.50
N SER A 30 -14.06 -8.74 10.29
CA SER A 30 -14.72 -8.50 11.58
C SER A 30 -15.57 -7.24 11.55
N THR A 31 -16.74 -7.30 12.19
CA THR A 31 -17.54 -6.11 12.53
C THR A 31 -17.28 -5.60 13.94
N ASP A 32 -16.67 -6.42 14.80
CA ASP A 32 -16.26 -6.04 16.15
C ASP A 32 -14.86 -5.41 16.09
N LEU A 33 -14.82 -4.08 16.20
CA LEU A 33 -13.61 -3.26 16.01
C LEU A 33 -12.95 -2.97 17.35
N GLN A 34 -11.74 -3.51 17.53
CA GLN A 34 -10.95 -3.26 18.74
C GLN A 34 -10.14 -1.98 18.61
N ASP A 35 -10.39 -1.03 19.53
CA ASP A 35 -9.89 0.33 19.45
C ASP A 35 -9.47 0.92 20.79
N VAL A 36 -8.72 2.02 20.71
CA VAL A 36 -8.37 2.86 21.86
C VAL A 36 -8.61 4.32 21.53
N ARG A 37 -8.85 5.13 22.58
CA ARG A 37 -9.00 6.59 22.44
C ARG A 37 -7.73 7.18 21.84
N TYR A 38 -7.86 7.94 20.75
CA TYR A 38 -6.74 8.69 20.19
C TYR A 38 -6.53 9.98 21.00
N VAL A 39 -5.34 10.13 21.59
CA VAL A 39 -4.92 11.34 22.31
C VAL A 39 -3.90 12.09 21.45
N GLY A 40 -4.38 12.66 20.35
CA GLY A 40 -3.56 13.46 19.44
C GLY A 40 -3.59 14.95 19.73
N LYS A 41 -2.50 15.65 19.39
CA LYS A 41 -2.50 17.12 19.30
C LYS A 41 -3.22 17.56 18.03
N THR A 42 -4.10 18.56 18.15
CA THR A 42 -4.69 19.26 17.00
C THR A 42 -3.68 20.22 16.39
N TYR A 43 -3.63 20.26 15.06
CA TYR A 43 -2.77 21.19 14.32
C TYR A 43 -3.51 22.53 14.13
N ASN A 44 -3.10 23.56 14.87
CA ASN A 44 -3.71 24.90 14.78
C ASN A 44 -2.75 25.89 14.10
N GLY A 45 -3.31 26.78 13.26
CA GLY A 45 -2.56 27.88 12.63
C GLY A 45 -1.51 27.44 11.60
N LEU A 46 -1.66 26.26 11.01
CA LEU A 46 -0.81 25.79 9.91
C LEU A 46 -1.44 26.14 8.56
N LYS A 47 -0.63 26.64 7.62
CA LYS A 47 -1.00 26.71 6.22
C LYS A 47 -0.81 25.33 5.56
N GLY A 48 -1.88 24.79 4.97
CA GLY A 48 -1.94 23.45 4.37
C GLY A 48 -2.39 22.37 5.36
N THR A 49 -2.47 21.12 4.89
CA THR A 49 -2.97 19.98 5.69
C THR A 49 -1.87 18.94 5.96
N PRO A 50 -1.76 18.40 7.19
CA PRO A 50 -0.89 17.27 7.50
C PRO A 50 -1.46 15.92 7.02
N TYR A 51 -2.75 15.88 6.67
CA TYR A 51 -3.45 14.65 6.30
C TYR A 51 -3.37 14.37 4.79
N LEU A 52 -3.52 13.11 4.39
CA LEU A 52 -3.58 12.71 2.98
C LEU A 52 -4.75 13.39 2.25
N PHE A 53 -5.94 13.29 2.83
CA PHE A 53 -7.16 14.00 2.40
C PHE A 53 -7.54 15.01 3.47
N GLU A 54 -8.15 16.14 3.06
CA GLU A 54 -8.58 17.18 4.01
C GLU A 54 -9.71 16.70 4.92
N ASN A 55 -10.61 15.88 4.37
CA ASN A 55 -11.74 15.29 5.07
C ASN A 55 -11.49 13.82 5.39
N TRP A 56 -12.29 13.27 6.30
CA TRP A 56 -12.39 11.83 6.51
C TRP A 56 -12.79 11.14 5.20
N ALA A 57 -12.04 10.10 4.85
CA ALA A 57 -12.22 9.33 3.62
C ALA A 57 -12.69 7.91 3.96
N ASP A 58 -13.38 7.26 3.03
CA ASP A 58 -13.77 5.86 3.21
C ASP A 58 -12.56 4.95 3.07
N GLY A 59 -12.57 3.81 3.75
CA GLY A 59 -11.41 2.95 3.76
C GLY A 59 -11.62 1.53 4.26
N LYS A 60 -10.63 0.71 3.95
CA LYS A 60 -10.46 -0.68 4.40
C LYS A 60 -9.11 -0.82 5.07
N VAL A 61 -9.04 -1.55 6.16
CA VAL A 61 -7.83 -1.75 6.95
C VAL A 61 -7.60 -3.22 7.21
N LYS A 62 -6.36 -3.68 6.99
CA LYS A 62 -5.88 -5.00 7.37
C LYS A 62 -4.82 -4.84 8.45
N LEU A 63 -5.05 -5.50 9.59
CA LEU A 63 -4.11 -5.54 10.70
C LEU A 63 -3.05 -6.63 10.52
N GLU A 64 -1.96 -6.56 11.27
CA GLU A 64 -0.88 -7.57 11.25
C GLU A 64 -1.35 -8.96 11.67
N ASN A 65 -2.36 -9.05 12.55
CA ASN A 65 -2.97 -10.32 12.96
C ASN A 65 -3.90 -10.93 11.90
N GLY A 66 -4.04 -10.29 10.73
CA GLY A 66 -4.88 -10.76 9.62
C GLY A 66 -6.33 -10.29 9.66
N THR A 67 -6.78 -9.63 10.73
CA THR A 67 -8.13 -9.05 10.81
C THR A 67 -8.30 -7.93 9.80
N VAL A 68 -9.45 -7.94 9.12
CA VAL A 68 -9.85 -6.93 8.14
C VAL A 68 -11.10 -6.19 8.61
N TYR A 69 -11.04 -4.86 8.50
CA TYR A 69 -12.17 -3.95 8.72
C TYR A 69 -12.48 -3.20 7.44
N GLU A 70 -13.76 -3.05 7.12
CA GLU A 70 -14.26 -2.35 5.94
C GLU A 70 -15.28 -1.29 6.35
N GLY A 71 -15.52 -0.30 5.49
CA GLY A 71 -16.50 0.76 5.73
C GLY A 71 -16.08 1.74 6.83
N LEU A 72 -14.78 1.84 7.13
CA LEU A 72 -14.26 2.78 8.12
C LEU A 72 -14.13 4.17 7.51
N LYS A 73 -14.35 5.20 8.33
CA LYS A 73 -13.88 6.55 8.03
C LYS A 73 -12.44 6.68 8.49
N LEU A 74 -11.52 6.87 7.56
CA LEU A 74 -10.08 6.94 7.79
C LEU A 74 -9.56 8.36 7.63
N GLN A 75 -8.53 8.68 8.40
CA GLN A 75 -7.69 9.85 8.21
C GLN A 75 -6.24 9.44 8.39
N TYR A 76 -5.41 9.70 7.38
CA TYR A 76 -4.00 9.35 7.41
C TYR A 76 -3.15 10.60 7.60
N ASP A 77 -2.53 10.74 8.78
CA ASP A 77 -1.60 11.82 9.14
C ASP A 77 -0.22 11.51 8.55
N GLN A 78 0.13 12.19 7.47
CA GLN A 78 1.42 12.02 6.77
C GLN A 78 2.55 12.84 7.40
N LEU A 79 2.26 13.62 8.45
CA LEU A 79 3.29 14.27 9.27
C LEU A 79 3.79 13.31 10.35
N LYS A 80 2.90 12.49 10.94
CA LYS A 80 3.25 11.48 11.94
C LYS A 80 3.41 10.07 11.41
N ASP A 81 2.99 9.79 10.17
CA ASP A 81 2.93 8.42 9.60
C ASP A 81 1.92 7.56 10.39
N GLU A 82 0.76 8.14 10.75
CA GLU A 82 -0.27 7.52 11.62
C GLU A 82 -1.62 7.43 10.91
N LEU A 83 -2.22 6.24 10.90
CA LEU A 83 -3.59 6.02 10.46
C LEU A 83 -4.53 6.02 11.67
N ILE A 84 -5.49 6.93 11.65
CA ILE A 84 -6.60 6.97 12.60
C ILE A 84 -7.91 6.70 11.87
N PHE A 85 -8.91 6.28 12.62
CA PHE A 85 -10.25 6.04 12.10
C PHE A 85 -11.30 6.70 13.00
N SER A 86 -12.51 6.84 12.48
CA SER A 86 -13.70 7.17 13.26
C SER A 86 -14.84 6.23 12.88
N LEU A 87 -15.77 6.09 13.82
CA LEU A 87 -17.07 5.45 13.60
C LEU A 87 -18.13 6.54 13.46
N GLU A 88 -19.40 6.19 13.59
CA GLU A 88 -20.55 7.11 13.49
C GLU A 88 -20.50 8.29 14.47
N ASP A 89 -19.73 8.20 15.56
CA ASP A 89 -19.60 9.25 16.58
C ASP A 89 -18.62 10.37 16.22
N ALA A 90 -17.98 10.30 15.04
CA ALA A 90 -16.97 11.23 14.53
C ALA A 90 -15.77 11.46 15.48
N ARG A 91 -15.57 10.60 16.49
CA ARG A 91 -14.44 10.71 17.41
C ARG A 91 -13.25 9.94 16.83
N PRO A 92 -12.05 10.55 16.80
CA PRO A 92 -10.86 9.87 16.33
C PRO A 92 -10.46 8.75 17.29
N LYS A 93 -10.13 7.60 16.72
CA LYS A 93 -9.72 6.38 17.39
C LYS A 93 -8.44 5.85 16.74
N ALA A 94 -7.65 5.13 17.52
CA ALA A 94 -6.49 4.42 17.04
C ALA A 94 -6.74 2.91 17.04
N PHE A 95 -6.11 2.20 16.11
CA PHE A 95 -6.15 0.74 16.07
C PHE A 95 -5.37 0.16 17.24
N MET A 96 -5.96 -0.79 17.97
CA MET A 96 -5.29 -1.44 19.09
C MET A 96 -4.14 -2.36 18.63
N TYR A 97 -4.29 -2.97 17.44
CA TYR A 97 -3.23 -3.75 16.81
C TYR A 97 -2.57 -2.96 15.67
N PRO A 98 -1.30 -3.26 15.34
CA PRO A 98 -0.62 -2.62 14.23
C PRO A 98 -1.34 -2.84 12.89
N VAL A 99 -1.49 -1.75 12.13
CA VAL A 99 -2.00 -1.79 10.76
C VAL A 99 -0.90 -2.29 9.83
N LYS A 100 -1.23 -3.25 8.97
CA LYS A 100 -0.32 -3.81 7.96
C LYS A 100 -0.54 -3.17 6.58
N GLU A 101 -1.80 -3.00 6.21
CA GLU A 101 -2.22 -2.45 4.93
C GLU A 101 -3.52 -1.68 5.11
N PHE A 102 -3.73 -0.63 4.33
CA PHE A 102 -5.03 0.01 4.21
C PHE A 102 -5.26 0.54 2.80
N SER A 103 -6.52 0.58 2.39
CA SER A 103 -6.94 1.42 1.27
C SER A 103 -7.83 2.55 1.76
N ILE A 104 -7.69 3.71 1.12
CA ILE A 104 -8.39 4.94 1.50
C ILE A 104 -8.79 5.68 0.21
N TRP A 105 -10.03 6.14 0.15
CA TRP A 105 -10.60 6.76 -1.04
C TRP A 105 -11.63 7.83 -0.69
N GLU A 106 -11.77 8.81 -1.57
CA GLU A 106 -12.87 9.76 -1.50
C GLU A 106 -14.12 9.12 -2.13
N ALA A 107 -15.30 9.46 -1.64
CA ALA A 107 -16.57 9.00 -2.21
C ALA A 107 -17.25 10.14 -2.95
N GLY A 108 -17.54 9.94 -4.24
CA GLY A 108 -18.32 10.88 -5.06
C GLY A 108 -19.49 10.15 -5.72
N ASN A 109 -20.73 10.57 -5.48
CA ASN A 109 -21.94 9.95 -6.05
C ASN A 109 -22.00 8.40 -5.89
N LYS A 110 -21.61 7.88 -4.71
CA LYS A 110 -21.50 6.43 -4.42
C LYS A 110 -20.46 5.67 -5.26
N GLN A 111 -19.53 6.37 -5.90
CA GLN A 111 -18.40 5.77 -6.59
C GLN A 111 -17.11 6.02 -5.81
N VAL A 112 -16.23 5.01 -5.84
CA VAL A 112 -14.86 5.10 -5.33
C VAL A 112 -14.10 6.02 -6.28
N ILE A 113 -13.54 7.11 -5.74
CA ILE A 113 -12.66 8.02 -6.47
C ILE A 113 -11.34 8.15 -5.71
N ASN A 114 -10.25 8.28 -6.47
CA ASN A 114 -8.90 8.50 -5.91
C ASN A 114 -8.47 7.44 -4.87
N GLU A 115 -8.82 6.17 -5.06
CA GLU A 115 -8.37 5.11 -4.16
C GLU A 115 -6.85 5.01 -4.12
N LYS A 116 -6.33 4.92 -2.90
CA LYS A 116 -4.91 4.75 -2.61
C LYS A 116 -4.72 3.60 -1.66
N ILE A 117 -3.78 2.71 -2.00
CA ILE A 117 -3.41 1.55 -1.17
C ILE A 117 -2.07 1.84 -0.54
N PHE A 118 -1.95 1.58 0.76
CA PHE A 118 -0.73 1.76 1.54
C PHE A 118 -0.33 0.48 2.25
N ARG A 119 0.97 0.14 2.24
CA ARG A 119 1.53 -1.00 2.98
C ARG A 119 2.80 -0.61 3.72
N ASN A 120 3.12 -1.38 4.76
CA ASN A 120 4.40 -1.31 5.48
C ASN A 120 5.12 -2.68 5.50
N GLY A 121 6.26 -2.75 6.19
CA GLY A 121 7.11 -3.95 6.29
C GLY A 121 8.29 -3.98 5.32
N TYR A 122 8.70 -2.81 4.82
CA TYR A 122 9.90 -2.67 4.00
C TYR A 122 11.11 -2.36 4.86
N VAL A 123 12.30 -2.70 4.35
CA VAL A 123 13.57 -2.39 5.03
C VAL A 123 13.71 -0.86 5.22
N PRO A 124 14.11 -0.38 6.41
CA PRO A 124 14.29 1.05 6.70
C PRO A 124 15.17 1.78 5.68
N VAL A 125 14.69 2.92 5.17
CA VAL A 125 15.41 3.77 4.21
C VAL A 125 14.96 5.22 4.32
N ASP A 126 15.87 6.18 4.10
CA ASP A 126 15.55 7.63 4.09
C ASP A 126 14.76 8.10 5.34
N GLY A 127 15.10 7.57 6.51
CA GLY A 127 14.43 7.86 7.78
C GLY A 127 13.05 7.19 7.95
N ALA A 128 12.69 6.22 7.10
CA ALA A 128 11.57 5.32 7.34
C ALA A 128 11.92 4.27 8.40
N SER A 129 10.90 3.74 9.06
CA SER A 129 10.98 2.48 9.82
C SER A 129 10.25 1.37 9.06
N GLU A 130 10.34 0.13 9.55
CA GLU A 130 9.54 -0.99 9.01
C GLU A 130 8.03 -0.75 9.11
N LYS A 131 7.59 0.13 10.02
CA LYS A 131 6.18 0.51 10.22
C LYS A 131 5.72 1.63 9.29
N SER A 132 6.63 2.30 8.59
CA SER A 132 6.30 3.41 7.70
C SER A 132 5.49 2.96 6.50
N PHE A 133 4.47 3.74 6.15
CA PHE A 133 3.58 3.40 5.05
C PHE A 133 4.07 3.96 3.70
N TYR A 134 3.91 3.15 2.66
CA TYR A 134 4.20 3.48 1.28
C TYR A 134 2.94 3.30 0.43
N GLU A 135 2.61 4.29 -0.38
CA GLU A 135 1.55 4.18 -1.40
C GLU A 135 2.03 3.20 -2.49
N ILE A 136 1.22 2.20 -2.77
CA ILE A 136 1.46 1.21 -3.83
C ILE A 136 0.92 1.81 -5.12
N LEU A 137 1.82 2.21 -6.02
CA LEU A 137 1.43 2.67 -7.36
C LEU A 137 1.27 1.51 -8.33
N THR A 138 2.09 0.47 -8.18
CA THR A 138 1.94 -0.81 -8.87
C THR A 138 2.37 -1.95 -7.96
N ASP A 139 1.71 -3.09 -8.11
CA ASP A 139 2.03 -4.32 -7.40
C ASP A 139 2.54 -5.38 -8.40
N GLY A 140 3.34 -6.33 -7.94
CA GLY A 140 3.93 -7.38 -8.77
C GLY A 140 5.34 -7.78 -8.31
N LYS A 141 6.07 -8.51 -9.17
CA LYS A 141 7.44 -8.96 -8.86
C LYS A 141 8.35 -7.80 -8.47
N VAL A 142 8.25 -6.68 -9.20
CA VAL A 142 8.79 -5.39 -8.78
C VAL A 142 7.61 -4.45 -8.54
N SER A 143 7.45 -3.98 -7.31
CA SER A 143 6.40 -3.00 -6.98
C SER A 143 6.93 -1.57 -7.06
N LEU A 144 6.13 -0.66 -7.60
CA LEU A 144 6.44 0.77 -7.60
C LEU A 144 5.77 1.41 -6.38
N LEU A 145 6.59 2.02 -5.53
CA LEU A 145 6.15 2.63 -4.29
C LEU A 145 6.40 4.13 -4.28
N LYS A 146 5.50 4.87 -3.64
CA LYS A 146 5.64 6.30 -3.35
C LYS A 146 5.49 6.55 -1.86
N ARG A 147 6.44 7.26 -1.27
CA ARG A 147 6.35 7.75 0.11
C ARG A 147 6.23 9.26 0.12
N THR A 148 5.14 9.77 0.70
CA THR A 148 4.93 11.20 0.92
C THR A 148 5.05 11.48 2.41
N THR A 149 6.02 12.30 2.79
CA THR A 149 6.22 12.76 4.17
C THR A 149 5.94 14.24 4.26
N LYS A 150 5.28 14.68 5.33
CA LYS A 150 4.99 16.09 5.59
C LYS A 150 5.80 16.60 6.78
N SER A 151 6.22 17.85 6.73
CA SER A 151 6.89 18.54 7.83
C SER A 151 6.35 19.96 8.00
N ILE A 152 6.46 20.50 9.21
CA ILE A 152 6.17 21.91 9.47
C ILE A 152 7.45 22.71 9.24
N VAL A 153 7.36 23.71 8.37
CA VAL A 153 8.42 24.70 8.16
C VAL A 153 7.91 26.08 8.56
N GLU A 154 8.78 26.87 9.18
CA GLU A 154 8.50 28.28 9.46
C GLU A 154 9.09 29.13 8.33
N GLU A 155 8.24 29.91 7.67
CA GLU A 155 8.68 30.84 6.63
C GLU A 155 8.26 32.26 6.98
N ARG A 156 9.11 33.20 6.57
CA ARG A 156 8.84 34.63 6.63
C ARG A 156 8.77 35.12 5.18
N ALA A 157 7.62 35.64 4.78
CA ALA A 157 7.51 36.33 3.49
C ALA A 157 8.28 37.66 3.56
N ASP A 158 8.89 38.05 2.45
CA ASP A 158 9.63 39.31 2.36
C ASP A 158 8.72 40.50 2.72
N GLY A 159 9.21 41.37 3.62
CA GLY A 159 8.46 42.52 4.11
C GLY A 159 7.51 42.25 5.30
N ASN A 160 7.34 41.00 5.74
CA ASN A 160 6.51 40.67 6.91
C ASN A 160 7.33 40.49 8.20
N THR A 161 6.81 41.03 9.31
CA THR A 161 7.41 40.86 10.65
C THR A 161 7.15 39.46 11.23
N TYR A 162 5.99 38.87 10.92
CA TYR A 162 5.53 37.60 11.50
C TYR A 162 5.92 36.39 10.64
N LYS A 163 6.29 35.29 11.31
CA LYS A 163 6.51 33.99 10.68
C LYS A 163 5.20 33.24 10.53
N THR A 164 5.03 32.52 9.42
CA THR A 164 3.91 31.61 9.21
C THR A 164 4.42 30.17 9.26
N LYS A 165 3.69 29.29 9.96
CA LYS A 165 3.95 27.84 9.94
C LYS A 165 3.19 27.23 8.78
N GLN A 166 3.89 26.46 7.94
CA GLN A 166 3.28 25.81 6.79
C GLN A 166 3.71 24.36 6.67
N ILE A 167 2.85 23.55 6.07
CA ILE A 167 3.13 22.16 5.76
C ILE A 167 3.89 22.07 4.44
N ARG A 168 5.07 21.46 4.47
CA ARG A 168 5.85 21.12 3.28
C ARG A 168 5.79 19.61 3.06
N SER A 169 5.49 19.21 1.82
CA SER A 169 5.45 17.80 1.42
C SER A 169 6.72 17.41 0.68
N THR A 170 7.26 16.23 0.96
CA THR A 170 8.36 15.61 0.23
C THR A 170 7.91 14.25 -0.29
N GLN A 171 8.07 14.02 -1.59
CA GLN A 171 7.76 12.75 -2.22
C GLN A 171 9.06 12.02 -2.60
N ARG A 172 9.10 10.72 -2.33
CA ARG A 172 10.18 9.82 -2.75
C ARG A 172 9.59 8.57 -3.37
N TYR A 173 10.29 8.01 -4.35
CA TYR A 173 9.84 6.88 -5.14
C TYR A 173 10.83 5.73 -4.99
N TYR A 174 10.33 4.50 -4.98
CA TYR A 174 11.12 3.30 -4.76
C TYR A 174 10.61 2.16 -5.64
N LEU A 175 11.54 1.31 -6.09
CA LEU A 175 11.22 -0.02 -6.60
C LEU A 175 11.45 -1.03 -5.48
N ALA A 176 10.45 -1.86 -5.21
CA ALA A 176 10.53 -2.91 -4.21
C ALA A 176 10.65 -4.29 -4.88
N ASN A 177 11.62 -5.09 -4.44
CA ASN A 177 11.72 -6.51 -4.76
C ASN A 177 11.67 -7.28 -3.43
N GLY A 178 10.52 -7.89 -3.13
CA GLY A 178 10.20 -8.31 -1.77
C GLY A 178 10.11 -7.09 -0.83
N ASN A 179 10.84 -7.12 0.29
CA ASN A 179 10.89 -6.03 1.26
C ASN A 179 12.04 -5.03 1.04
N THR A 180 12.92 -5.29 0.06
CA THR A 180 14.10 -4.45 -0.20
C THR A 180 13.74 -3.33 -1.16
N LEU A 181 14.17 -2.11 -0.83
CA LEU A 181 13.85 -0.89 -1.58
C LEU A 181 15.06 -0.35 -2.33
N SER A 182 14.87 -0.01 -3.61
CA SER A 182 15.80 0.79 -4.40
C SER A 182 15.18 2.14 -4.70
N LYS A 183 15.77 3.21 -4.18
CA LYS A 183 15.29 4.57 -4.39
C LYS A 183 15.47 4.99 -5.85
N ILE A 184 14.44 5.59 -6.43
CA ILE A 184 14.47 6.11 -7.78
C ILE A 184 14.04 7.58 -7.84
N LYS A 185 14.54 8.27 -8.86
CA LYS A 185 14.00 9.53 -9.34
C LYS A 185 13.01 9.25 -10.48
N LYS A 186 12.13 10.22 -10.74
CA LYS A 186 11.15 10.19 -11.83
C LYS A 186 11.80 10.51 -13.19
N ASP A 187 12.84 9.77 -13.52
CA ASP A 187 13.58 9.88 -14.78
C ASP A 187 14.03 8.51 -15.29
N LYS A 188 14.26 8.43 -16.61
CA LYS A 188 14.58 7.17 -17.30
C LYS A 188 15.84 6.50 -16.74
N LYS A 189 16.90 7.28 -16.51
CA LYS A 189 18.18 6.76 -16.05
C LYS A 189 18.03 6.06 -14.70
N SER A 190 17.44 6.75 -13.73
CA SER A 190 17.27 6.22 -12.38
C SER A 190 16.39 4.98 -12.33
N VAL A 191 15.36 4.90 -13.16
CA VAL A 191 14.47 3.73 -13.25
C VAL A 191 15.22 2.51 -13.79
N LEU A 192 15.94 2.66 -14.91
CA LEU A 192 16.64 1.55 -15.57
C LEU A 192 17.81 1.03 -14.72
N GLU A 193 18.52 1.90 -14.00
CA GLU A 193 19.64 1.52 -13.12
C GLU A 193 19.19 0.71 -11.90
N ALA A 194 17.99 0.97 -11.37
CA ALA A 194 17.46 0.28 -10.20
C ALA A 194 16.93 -1.14 -10.49
N LEU A 195 16.79 -1.51 -11.77
CA LEU A 195 16.29 -2.82 -12.19
C LEU A 195 17.44 -3.82 -12.41
N GLN A 196 17.25 -5.04 -11.90
CA GLN A 196 18.29 -6.08 -11.84
C GLN A 196 18.39 -6.88 -13.15
N ASP A 197 17.26 -7.26 -13.76
CA ASP A 197 17.25 -8.06 -14.99
C ASP A 197 17.58 -7.19 -16.23
N LYS A 198 18.81 -7.30 -16.72
CA LYS A 198 19.30 -6.47 -17.84
C LYS A 198 18.63 -6.78 -19.18
N ALA A 199 18.19 -8.00 -19.41
CA ALA A 199 17.47 -8.35 -20.63
C ALA A 199 16.10 -7.66 -20.69
N LYS A 200 15.40 -7.60 -19.55
CA LYS A 200 14.13 -6.87 -19.44
C LYS A 200 14.32 -5.36 -19.47
N VAL A 201 15.41 -4.84 -18.92
CA VAL A 201 15.75 -3.41 -18.94
C VAL A 201 15.87 -2.87 -20.38
N THR A 202 16.53 -3.60 -21.28
CA THR A 202 16.65 -3.19 -22.69
C THR A 202 15.27 -3.10 -23.36
N GLN A 203 14.40 -4.09 -23.14
CA GLN A 203 13.04 -4.08 -23.69
C GLN A 203 12.18 -2.95 -23.12
N LEU A 204 12.29 -2.70 -21.81
CA LEU A 204 11.64 -1.57 -21.14
C LEU A 204 12.09 -0.22 -21.71
N GLU A 205 13.40 -0.05 -21.95
CA GLU A 205 13.94 1.17 -22.53
C GLU A 205 13.37 1.46 -23.94
N THR A 206 13.26 0.43 -24.78
CA THR A 206 12.62 0.52 -26.10
C THR A 206 11.14 0.87 -25.96
N TYR A 207 10.43 0.24 -25.02
CA TYR A 207 9.02 0.52 -24.76
C TYR A 207 8.78 1.98 -24.33
N ILE A 208 9.56 2.47 -23.34
CA ILE A 208 9.46 3.85 -22.85
C ILE A 208 9.68 4.85 -23.99
N SER A 209 10.69 4.61 -24.82
CA SER A 209 11.07 5.51 -25.92
C SER A 209 10.02 5.48 -27.04
N SER A 210 9.58 4.30 -27.45
CA SER A 210 8.63 4.12 -28.57
C SER A 210 7.22 4.61 -28.24
N LYS A 211 6.74 4.38 -27.02
CA LYS A 211 5.43 4.85 -26.54
C LYS A 211 5.48 6.26 -25.95
N LYS A 212 6.67 6.89 -25.89
CA LYS A 212 6.90 8.23 -25.31
C LYS A 212 6.32 8.35 -23.90
N ILE A 213 6.55 7.34 -23.08
CA ILE A 213 6.01 7.27 -21.72
C ILE A 213 6.55 8.43 -20.88
N ASN A 214 5.67 9.21 -20.28
CA ASN A 214 6.05 10.32 -19.41
C ASN A 214 6.34 9.84 -17.98
N LEU A 215 7.60 9.49 -17.70
CA LEU A 215 8.04 9.03 -16.38
C LEU A 215 7.99 10.09 -15.28
N LYS A 216 7.73 11.36 -15.61
CA LYS A 216 7.58 12.44 -14.62
C LYS A 216 6.24 12.34 -13.88
N GLU A 217 5.26 11.67 -14.48
CA GLU A 217 3.95 11.42 -13.89
C GLU A 217 3.87 10.04 -13.28
N ASP A 218 3.17 9.93 -12.14
CA ASP A 218 2.98 8.66 -11.43
C ASP A 218 2.37 7.59 -12.33
N ALA A 219 1.40 7.96 -13.18
CA ALA A 219 0.77 7.06 -14.15
C ALA A 219 1.75 6.53 -15.20
N GLY A 220 2.64 7.38 -15.72
CA GLY A 220 3.64 6.95 -16.69
C GLY A 220 4.71 6.06 -16.07
N LEU A 221 5.12 6.38 -14.83
CA LEU A 221 6.03 5.52 -14.06
C LEU A 221 5.40 4.15 -13.78
N ALA A 222 4.13 4.13 -13.37
CA ALA A 222 3.37 2.91 -13.15
C ALA A 222 3.26 2.08 -14.43
N GLN A 223 2.90 2.70 -15.55
CA GLN A 223 2.81 2.02 -16.85
C GLN A 223 4.13 1.34 -17.25
N ALA A 224 5.27 2.00 -17.03
CA ALA A 224 6.59 1.44 -17.32
C ALA A 224 6.88 0.20 -16.46
N ILE A 225 6.61 0.26 -15.16
CA ILE A 225 6.86 -0.86 -14.24
C ILE A 225 5.89 -2.03 -14.48
N VAL A 226 4.62 -1.74 -14.80
CA VAL A 226 3.66 -2.78 -15.22
C VAL A 226 4.16 -3.52 -16.45
N PHE A 227 4.65 -2.81 -17.46
CA PHE A 227 5.24 -3.45 -18.64
C PHE A 227 6.46 -4.31 -18.28
N TYR A 228 7.37 -3.81 -17.46
CA TYR A 228 8.55 -4.57 -17.00
C TYR A 228 8.16 -5.88 -16.28
N ASN A 229 7.12 -5.84 -15.44
CA ASN A 229 6.62 -7.01 -14.73
C ASN A 229 5.94 -8.04 -15.66
N SER A 230 5.52 -7.64 -16.85
CA SER A 230 4.87 -8.52 -17.83
C SER A 230 5.84 -9.28 -18.76
N LEU A 231 7.11 -8.83 -18.80
CA LEU A 231 8.21 -9.55 -19.44
C LEU A 231 8.66 -10.73 -18.58
#